data_AF-A0A7S1PWZ2-F1
#
_entry.id   AF-A0A7S1PWZ2-F1
#
_cell.length_a   1.000
_cell.length_b   1.000
_cell.length_c   1.000
_cell.angle_alpha   90.00
_cell.angle_beta   90.00
_cell.angle_gamma   90.00
#
_symmetry.space_group_name_H-M   'P 1'
#
loop_
_entity.id
_entity.type
_entity.pdbx_description
1 polymer ?
#
loop_
_entity_poly.entity_id
_entity_poly.type
_entity_poly.pdbx_seq_one_letter_code
_entity_poly.pdbx_strand_id
1 'polypeptide(L)'
;RRERAHVAGRIPPLDVTLMQEPQFLPNAPTYKPLVGAAAGDVSELGYLAAGFFEYYANVFDPEQDVAATTAKIVTKETLRWAKRPNPDGVPRPPHHFLCIKDPYNTENIGRNLDANASHYVRSAFVAAHSRVRQELADPGFLVSLLTSSAPRPGEASSGRTTGASSPAAGGGAADSGGAGGVPGG
;
A
#
# COMPACT_ATOMS: atom_id res chain seq x y z
N ARG A 1 -24.81 21.98 26.30
CA ARG A 1 -23.51 21.46 25.80
C ARG A 1 -23.84 20.16 25.07
N ARG A 2 -24.04 20.19 23.75
CA ARG A 2 -24.42 19.00 22.97
C ARG A 2 -23.15 18.23 22.62
N GLU A 3 -23.04 16.98 23.07
CA GLU A 3 -22.03 16.04 22.59
C GLU A 3 -22.19 15.90 21.08
N ARG A 4 -21.09 16.13 20.34
CA ARG A 4 -21.06 15.83 18.91
C ARG A 4 -21.11 14.32 18.79
N ALA A 5 -22.20 13.80 18.23
CA ALA A 5 -22.31 12.40 17.84
C ALA A 5 -21.06 12.02 17.03
N HIS A 6 -20.45 10.90 17.41
CA HIS A 6 -19.34 10.31 16.68
C HIS A 6 -19.87 9.90 15.30
N VAL A 7 -19.56 10.70 14.27
CA VAL A 7 -19.88 10.32 12.89
C VAL A 7 -18.79 9.32 12.49
N ALA A 8 -19.17 8.04 12.40
CA ALA A 8 -18.29 6.97 11.95
C ALA A 8 -17.49 7.39 10.71
N GLY A 9 -16.20 7.08 10.69
CA GLY A 9 -15.31 7.36 9.54
C GLY A 9 -14.80 8.79 9.40
N ARG A 10 -15.15 9.73 10.30
CA ARG A 10 -14.56 11.08 10.28
C ARG A 10 -13.35 11.16 11.21
N ILE A 11 -12.17 11.21 10.62
CA ILE A 11 -10.93 11.53 11.33
C ILE A 11 -10.86 13.07 11.47
N PRO A 12 -10.64 13.61 12.67
CA PRO A 12 -10.37 15.03 12.85
C PRO A 12 -9.20 15.47 11.96
N PRO A 13 -9.24 16.67 11.35
CA PRO A 13 -8.11 17.14 10.56
C PRO A 13 -6.83 17.12 11.38
N LEU A 14 -5.78 16.50 10.83
CA LEU A 14 -4.45 16.60 11.38
C LEU A 14 -3.92 18.00 11.08
N ASP A 15 -3.54 18.72 12.13
CA ASP A 15 -2.82 19.97 11.97
C ASP A 15 -1.36 19.62 11.63
N VAL A 16 -0.99 19.84 10.38
CA VAL A 16 0.38 19.61 9.87
C VAL A 16 1.41 20.50 10.56
N THR A 17 1.02 21.58 11.22
CA THR A 17 1.94 22.40 12.05
C THR A 17 2.31 21.71 13.37
N LEU A 18 1.54 20.69 13.78
CA LEU A 18 1.88 19.82 14.91
C LEU A 18 2.82 18.68 14.50
N MET A 19 3.12 18.53 13.21
CA MET A 19 4.09 17.54 12.75
C MET A 19 5.49 18.05 13.05
N GLN A 20 6.12 17.36 13.99
CA GLN A 20 7.50 17.59 14.40
C GLN A 20 8.45 17.38 13.21
N GLU A 21 9.48 18.22 13.10
CA GLU A 21 10.55 18.00 12.12
C GLU A 21 11.15 16.59 12.30
N PRO A 22 11.63 15.94 11.21
CA PRO A 22 12.00 14.53 11.25
C PRO A 22 12.96 14.14 12.38
N GLN A 23 13.87 15.03 12.77
CA GLN A 23 14.83 14.81 13.86
C GLN A 23 14.21 14.73 15.27
N PHE A 24 12.97 15.18 15.43
CA PHE A 24 12.24 15.11 16.70
C PHE A 24 11.30 13.91 16.75
N LEU A 25 11.10 13.20 15.63
CA LEU A 25 10.31 11.98 15.60
C LEU A 25 11.05 10.85 16.34
N PRO A 26 10.31 9.91 16.96
CA PRO A 26 10.91 8.72 17.53
C PRO A 26 11.71 7.94 16.48
N ASN A 27 12.97 7.63 16.77
CA ASN A 27 13.84 6.84 15.89
C ASN A 27 13.31 5.42 15.61
N ALA A 28 12.48 4.89 16.51
CA ALA A 28 11.87 3.58 16.38
C ALA A 28 10.35 3.66 16.59
N PRO A 29 9.55 3.02 15.73
CA PRO A 29 8.10 2.96 15.91
C PRO A 29 7.76 2.08 17.12
N THR A 30 6.74 2.49 17.88
CA THR A 30 6.19 1.67 18.96
C THR A 30 5.24 0.62 18.38
N TYR A 31 5.47 -0.66 18.69
CA TYR A 31 4.53 -1.72 18.33
C TYR A 31 3.15 -1.44 18.92
N LYS A 32 2.13 -1.47 18.07
CA LYS A 32 0.72 -1.46 18.47
C LYS A 32 0.08 -2.74 17.95
N PRO A 33 -0.41 -3.63 18.81
CA PRO A 33 -1.12 -4.82 18.36
C PRO A 33 -2.39 -4.39 17.61
N LEU A 34 -2.76 -5.17 16.59
CA LEU A 34 -4.08 -5.05 15.98
C LEU A 34 -5.11 -5.38 17.06
N VAL A 35 -5.92 -4.39 17.44
CA VAL A 35 -6.99 -4.59 18.42
C VAL A 35 -7.97 -5.61 17.83
N GLY A 36 -8.29 -6.66 18.58
CA GLY A 36 -9.30 -7.62 18.16
C GLY A 36 -10.63 -6.92 17.95
N ALA A 37 -11.23 -7.10 16.78
CA ALA A 37 -12.50 -6.49 16.43
C ALA A 37 -13.62 -7.11 17.28
N ALA A 38 -14.37 -6.29 18.02
CA ALA A 38 -15.68 -6.68 18.50
C ALA A 38 -16.64 -6.85 17.30
N ALA A 39 -17.74 -7.58 17.47
CA ALA A 39 -18.69 -7.81 16.37
C ALA A 39 -19.25 -6.52 15.73
N GLY A 40 -19.37 -5.43 16.51
CA GLY A 40 -19.75 -4.11 16.00
C GLY A 40 -18.69 -3.47 15.09
N ASP A 41 -17.41 -3.72 15.37
CA ASP A 41 -16.28 -3.12 14.66
C ASP A 41 -16.15 -3.68 13.23
N VAL A 42 -16.57 -4.93 13.01
CA VAL A 42 -16.54 -5.59 11.69
C VAL A 42 -17.57 -4.98 10.74
N SER A 43 -18.76 -4.65 11.25
CA SER A 43 -19.82 -4.01 10.46
C SER A 43 -19.44 -2.58 10.09
N GLU A 44 -18.85 -1.84 11.03
CA GLU A 44 -18.33 -0.49 10.76
C GLU A 44 -17.19 -0.53 9.73
N LEU A 45 -16.26 -1.49 9.84
CA LEU A 45 -15.21 -1.69 8.84
C LEU A 45 -15.77 -1.94 7.44
N GLY A 46 -16.76 -2.81 7.30
CA GLY A 46 -17.42 -3.08 6.03
C GLY A 46 -18.09 -1.84 5.43
N TYR A 47 -18.79 -1.06 6.27
CA TYR A 47 -19.40 0.21 5.87
C TYR A 47 -18.34 1.23 5.40
N LEU A 48 -17.24 1.39 6.13
CA LEU A 48 -16.15 2.30 5.77
C LEU A 48 -15.45 1.88 4.47
N ALA A 49 -15.21 0.57 4.29
CA ALA A 49 -14.64 0.05 3.05
C ALA A 49 -15.56 0.29 1.84
N ALA A 50 -16.86 0.05 1.98
CA ALA A 50 -17.84 0.33 0.94
C ALA A 50 -17.87 1.82 0.58
N GLY A 51 -17.89 2.70 1.59
CA GLY A 51 -17.86 4.16 1.39
C GLY A 51 -16.58 4.66 0.72
N PHE A 52 -15.43 4.04 1.02
CA PHE A 52 -14.17 4.34 0.34
C PHE A 52 -14.23 4.02 -1.17
N PHE A 53 -14.71 2.83 -1.54
CA PHE A 53 -14.86 2.47 -2.95
C PHE A 53 -15.92 3.31 -3.66
N GLU A 54 -17.05 3.59 -3.01
CA GLU A 54 -18.11 4.44 -3.54
C GLU A 54 -17.59 5.85 -3.85
N TYR A 55 -16.82 6.43 -2.92
CA TYR A 55 -16.24 7.76 -3.08
C TYR A 55 -15.36 7.84 -4.33
N TYR A 56 -14.39 6.94 -4.49
CA TYR A 56 -13.49 6.98 -5.65
C TYR A 56 -14.11 6.47 -6.96
N ALA A 57 -15.19 5.68 -6.88
CA ALA A 57 -15.92 5.24 -8.07
C ALA A 57 -16.82 6.34 -8.64
N ASN A 58 -17.55 7.07 -7.78
CA ASN A 58 -18.69 7.89 -8.20
C ASN A 58 -18.61 9.37 -7.78
N VAL A 59 -17.85 9.71 -6.73
CA VAL A 59 -17.86 11.05 -6.12
C VAL A 59 -16.61 11.85 -6.51
N PHE A 60 -15.43 11.25 -6.40
CA PHE A 60 -14.16 11.87 -6.74
C PHE A 60 -14.09 12.13 -8.26
N ASP A 61 -13.93 13.39 -8.66
CA ASP A 61 -13.75 13.77 -10.06
C ASP A 61 -12.26 13.86 -10.40
N PRO A 62 -11.67 12.85 -11.07
CA PRO A 62 -10.25 12.86 -11.38
C PRO A 62 -9.86 13.99 -12.34
N GLU A 63 -10.78 14.67 -13.02
CA GLU A 63 -10.46 15.81 -13.87
C GLU A 63 -10.19 17.09 -13.05
N GLN A 64 -10.86 17.27 -11.91
CA GLN A 64 -10.84 18.49 -11.11
C GLN A 64 -10.22 18.31 -9.73
N ASP A 65 -10.44 17.17 -9.09
CA ASP A 65 -10.12 16.93 -7.70
C ASP A 65 -8.68 16.47 -7.49
N VAL A 66 -8.20 16.68 -6.27
CA VAL A 66 -6.92 16.19 -5.78
C VAL A 66 -7.14 15.54 -4.42
N ALA A 67 -6.74 14.27 -4.29
CA ALA A 67 -6.73 13.61 -3.00
C ALA A 67 -5.63 14.24 -2.12
N ALA A 68 -6.01 14.78 -0.96
CA ALA A 68 -5.10 15.46 -0.04
C ALA A 68 -5.47 15.15 1.42
N THR A 69 -4.49 15.20 2.31
CA THR A 69 -4.67 15.02 3.76
C THR A 69 -5.15 16.28 4.47
N THR A 70 -5.40 17.37 3.73
CA THR A 70 -5.80 18.66 4.30
C THR A 70 -7.29 18.72 4.59
N ALA A 71 -7.69 19.51 5.59
CA ALA A 71 -9.09 19.74 5.94
C ALA A 71 -9.91 20.42 4.82
N LYS A 72 -9.23 21.08 3.88
CA LYS A 72 -9.82 21.82 2.77
C LYS A 72 -9.86 20.93 1.53
N ILE A 73 -10.92 21.07 0.75
CA ILE A 73 -10.99 20.51 -0.60
C ILE A 73 -9.89 21.17 -1.42
N VAL A 74 -9.09 20.34 -2.10
CA VAL A 74 -7.99 20.78 -2.97
C VAL A 74 -8.34 20.38 -4.39
N THR A 75 -8.26 21.33 -5.32
CA THR A 75 -8.50 21.09 -6.74
C THR A 75 -7.21 21.24 -7.53
N LYS A 76 -7.16 20.68 -8.74
CA LYS A 76 -6.01 20.84 -9.63
C LYS A 76 -5.73 22.30 -9.96
N GLU A 77 -6.77 23.13 -10.05
CA GLU A 77 -6.61 24.57 -10.27
C GLU A 77 -5.83 25.22 -9.12
N THR A 78 -6.20 24.92 -7.87
CA THR A 78 -5.51 25.47 -6.69
C THR A 78 -4.03 25.09 -6.61
N LEU A 79 -3.66 23.93 -7.17
CA LEU A 79 -2.27 23.46 -7.23
C LEU A 79 -1.58 23.76 -8.58
N ARG A 80 -2.26 24.45 -9.52
CA ARG A 80 -1.78 24.71 -10.88
C ARG A 80 -1.47 23.44 -11.68
N TRP A 81 -2.10 22.32 -11.33
CA TRP A 81 -2.03 21.01 -11.99
C TRP A 81 -3.07 20.83 -13.10
N ALA A 82 -3.93 21.83 -13.32
CA ALA A 82 -4.92 21.82 -14.40
C ALA A 82 -4.30 21.96 -15.81
N LYS A 83 -3.01 22.32 -15.91
CA LYS A 83 -2.32 22.53 -17.20
C LYS A 83 -1.96 21.18 -17.86
N ARG A 84 -2.42 21.01 -19.11
CA ARG A 84 -2.09 19.88 -20.02
C ARG A 84 -0.81 20.18 -20.84
N PRO A 85 -0.34 19.20 -21.63
CA PRO A 85 0.80 18.32 -21.39
C PRO A 85 2.14 19.07 -21.39
N ASN A 86 3.27 18.37 -21.24
CA ASN A 86 4.60 18.98 -21.37
C ASN A 86 4.67 19.86 -22.64
N PRO A 87 5.40 20.98 -22.57
CA PRO A 87 5.52 21.93 -23.69
C PRO A 87 5.97 21.30 -25.01
N ASP A 88 6.60 20.12 -24.96
CA ASP A 88 7.14 19.41 -26.11
C ASP A 88 6.16 18.40 -26.74
N GLY A 89 4.92 18.28 -26.23
CA GLY A 89 3.95 17.28 -26.69
C GLY A 89 4.30 15.83 -26.32
N VAL A 90 5.45 15.59 -25.69
CA VAL A 90 5.88 14.27 -25.22
C VAL A 90 5.12 13.92 -23.92
N PRO A 91 4.40 12.78 -23.87
CA PRO A 91 3.74 12.30 -22.68
C PRO A 91 4.78 11.69 -21.71
N ARG A 92 5.60 12.55 -21.12
CA ARG A 92 6.50 12.20 -20.01
C ARG A 92 5.92 12.71 -18.67
N PRO A 93 6.24 12.09 -17.54
CA PRO A 93 5.93 12.65 -16.24
C PRO A 93 6.44 14.09 -16.08
N PRO A 94 5.80 14.93 -15.24
CA PRO A 94 4.69 14.57 -14.36
C PRO A 94 3.32 14.61 -15.06
N HIS A 95 2.58 13.51 -14.95
CA HIS A 95 1.18 13.42 -15.33
C HIS A 95 0.25 13.92 -14.22
N HIS A 96 -0.91 14.43 -14.60
CA HIS A 96 -1.93 14.96 -13.68
C HIS A 96 -3.31 14.38 -14.00
N PHE A 97 -3.39 13.11 -14.42
CA PHE A 97 -4.65 12.40 -14.70
C PHE A 97 -5.31 11.87 -13.41
N LEU A 98 -4.49 11.37 -12.47
CA LEU A 98 -4.90 11.08 -11.09
C LEU A 98 -3.97 11.84 -10.15
N CYS A 99 -4.54 12.73 -9.32
CA CYS A 99 -3.77 13.64 -8.49
C CYS A 99 -3.91 13.29 -7.01
N ILE A 100 -2.78 12.99 -6.38
CA ILE A 100 -2.68 12.75 -4.95
C ILE A 100 -1.55 13.64 -4.42
N LYS A 101 -1.91 14.63 -3.61
CA LYS A 101 -0.96 15.59 -3.04
C LYS A 101 -0.13 14.92 -1.96
N ASP A 102 1.19 14.96 -2.11
CA ASP A 102 2.11 14.62 -1.03
C ASP A 102 1.85 15.55 0.18
N PRO A 103 1.71 15.02 1.41
CA PRO A 103 1.47 15.84 2.60
C PRO A 103 2.66 16.74 2.97
N TYR A 104 3.88 16.36 2.61
CA TYR A 104 5.12 17.07 2.98
C TYR A 104 5.78 17.77 1.80
N ASN A 105 5.40 17.43 0.57
CA ASN A 105 5.98 18.00 -0.65
C ASN A 105 4.90 18.61 -1.57
N THR A 106 5.33 19.37 -2.58
CA THR A 106 4.46 19.93 -3.62
C THR A 106 4.22 18.97 -4.78
N GLU A 107 4.57 17.70 -4.61
CA GLU A 107 4.59 16.69 -5.66
C GLU A 107 3.25 15.95 -5.77
N ASN A 108 2.95 15.50 -7.00
CA ASN A 108 1.87 14.54 -7.25
C ASN A 108 2.42 13.11 -7.11
N ILE A 109 1.88 12.32 -6.17
CA ILE A 109 2.24 10.90 -6.03
C ILE A 109 1.82 10.11 -7.29
N GLY A 110 0.71 10.50 -7.92
CA GLY A 110 0.21 9.92 -9.17
C GLY A 110 0.95 10.37 -10.44
N ARG A 111 2.10 11.07 -10.34
CA ARG A 111 2.80 11.68 -11.48
C ARG A 111 3.23 10.72 -12.60
N ASN A 112 3.25 9.42 -12.34
CA ASN A 112 3.61 8.38 -13.32
C ASN A 112 2.39 7.72 -13.97
N LEU A 113 1.17 8.06 -13.56
CA LEU A 113 -0.05 7.52 -14.13
C LEU A 113 -0.46 8.35 -15.34
N ASP A 114 -0.26 7.78 -16.53
CA ASP A 114 -0.82 8.32 -17.76
C ASP A 114 -2.35 8.17 -17.80
N ALA A 115 -2.97 8.59 -18.91
CA ALA A 115 -4.42 8.54 -19.07
C ALA A 115 -4.96 7.10 -18.97
N ASN A 116 -4.28 6.13 -19.58
CA ASN A 116 -4.73 4.73 -19.62
C ASN A 116 -4.60 4.06 -18.26
N ALA A 117 -3.47 4.26 -17.58
CA ALA A 117 -3.25 3.76 -16.23
C ALA A 117 -4.24 4.39 -15.24
N SER A 118 -4.53 5.68 -15.37
CA SER A 118 -5.52 6.36 -14.53
C SER A 118 -6.94 5.84 -14.78
N HIS A 119 -7.30 5.58 -16.04
CA HIS A 119 -8.58 4.97 -16.39
C HIS A 119 -8.72 3.55 -15.82
N TYR A 120 -7.65 2.75 -15.86
CA TYR A 120 -7.62 1.43 -15.24
C TYR A 120 -7.86 1.50 -13.73
N VAL A 121 -7.16 2.39 -13.03
CA VAL A 121 -7.35 2.60 -11.57
C VAL A 121 -8.80 2.97 -11.25
N ARG A 122 -9.41 3.87 -12.02
CA ARG A 122 -10.82 4.24 -11.85
C ARG A 122 -11.75 3.05 -12.06
N SER A 123 -11.50 2.26 -13.12
CA SER A 123 -12.28 1.06 -13.42
C SER A 123 -12.18 0.02 -12.30
N ALA A 124 -11.03 -0.09 -11.64
CA ALA A 124 -10.84 -0.96 -10.48
C ALA A 124 -11.69 -0.51 -9.27
N PHE A 125 -11.78 0.80 -8.99
CA PHE A 125 -12.67 1.33 -7.95
C PHE A 125 -14.15 1.04 -8.24
N VAL A 126 -14.59 1.23 -9.50
CA VAL A 126 -15.96 0.91 -9.92
C VAL A 126 -16.24 -0.58 -9.74
N ALA A 127 -15.34 -1.46 -10.20
CA ALA A 127 -15.49 -2.90 -10.06
C ALA A 127 -15.53 -3.34 -8.59
N ALA A 128 -14.66 -2.80 -7.73
CA ALA A 128 -14.65 -3.07 -6.30
C ALA A 128 -15.96 -2.63 -5.63
N HIS A 129 -16.44 -1.42 -5.92
CA HIS A 129 -17.72 -0.93 -5.40
C HIS A 129 -18.90 -1.81 -5.86
N SER A 130 -18.95 -2.17 -7.14
CA SER A 130 -19.97 -3.09 -7.65
C SER A 130 -19.91 -4.45 -6.97
N ARG A 131 -18.71 -4.98 -6.74
CA ARG A 131 -18.51 -6.28 -6.09
C ARG A 131 -18.97 -6.25 -4.63
N VAL A 132 -18.56 -5.24 -3.87
CA VAL A 132 -19.02 -5.02 -2.48
C VAL A 132 -20.54 -4.88 -2.42
N ARG A 133 -21.18 -4.20 -3.38
CA ARG A 133 -22.65 -4.08 -3.44
C ARG A 133 -23.36 -5.37 -3.81
N GLN A 134 -22.82 -6.14 -4.74
CA GLN A 134 -23.38 -7.44 -5.13
C GLN A 134 -23.21 -8.48 -4.01
N GLU A 135 -22.08 -8.43 -3.30
CA GLU A 135 -21.74 -9.34 -2.19
C GLU A 135 -22.20 -8.84 -0.82
N LEU A 136 -22.74 -7.62 -0.69
CA LEU A 136 -23.56 -7.22 0.45
C LEU A 136 -24.85 -8.09 0.56
N ALA A 137 -25.15 -8.90 -0.45
CA ALA A 137 -26.11 -9.99 -0.38
C ALA A 137 -25.55 -11.27 0.29
N ASP A 138 -24.23 -11.37 0.53
CA ASP A 138 -23.55 -12.48 1.20
C ASP A 138 -22.49 -11.97 2.21
N PRO A 139 -22.89 -11.74 3.49
CA PRO A 139 -21.99 -11.25 4.53
C PRO A 139 -20.82 -12.19 4.85
N GLY A 140 -20.86 -13.47 4.46
CA GLY A 140 -19.76 -14.42 4.66
C GLY A 140 -18.54 -14.11 3.80
N PHE A 141 -18.75 -13.58 2.59
CA PHE A 141 -17.67 -13.24 1.68
C PHE A 141 -16.89 -12.00 2.12
N LEU A 142 -17.58 -10.95 2.59
CA LEU A 142 -16.92 -9.71 3.04
C LEU A 142 -16.01 -9.96 4.24
N VAL A 143 -16.43 -10.80 5.19
CA VAL A 143 -15.59 -11.21 6.31
C VAL A 143 -14.40 -12.02 5.81
N SER A 144 -14.59 -12.95 4.88
CA SER A 144 -13.49 -13.73 4.28
C SER A 144 -12.47 -12.84 3.55
N LEU A 145 -12.92 -11.86 2.75
CA LEU A 145 -12.04 -10.93 2.05
C LEU A 145 -11.23 -10.08 3.04
N LEU A 146 -11.88 -9.54 4.07
CA LEU A 146 -11.25 -8.66 5.07
C LEU A 146 -10.37 -9.40 6.09
N THR A 147 -10.62 -10.69 6.32
CA THR A 147 -9.87 -11.52 7.29
C THR A 147 -8.88 -12.46 6.61
N SER A 148 -8.90 -12.54 5.27
CA SER A 148 -7.92 -13.33 4.52
C SER A 148 -6.51 -12.81 4.82
N SER A 149 -5.67 -13.69 5.36
CA SER A 149 -4.28 -13.38 5.65
C SER A 149 -3.59 -13.05 4.34
N ALA A 150 -3.06 -11.82 4.22
CA ALA A 150 -2.22 -11.46 3.08
C ALA A 150 -1.13 -12.53 2.89
N PRO A 151 -0.86 -13.00 1.65
CA PRO A 151 0.20 -13.97 1.41
C PRO A 151 1.48 -13.45 2.03
N ARG A 152 2.03 -14.18 3.00
CA ARG A 152 3.38 -13.86 3.51
C ARG A 152 4.30 -13.95 2.30
N PRO A 153 5.04 -12.89 1.94
CA PRO A 153 6.10 -13.05 0.94
C PRO A 153 6.97 -14.19 1.45
N GLY A 154 7.08 -15.25 0.66
CA GLY A 154 7.89 -16.40 1.01
C GLY A 154 9.26 -15.90 1.41
N GLU A 155 9.79 -16.44 2.52
CA GLU A 155 11.17 -16.21 2.94
C GLU A 155 12.10 -16.79 1.86
N ALA A 156 12.23 -16.08 0.74
CA ALA A 156 13.27 -16.27 -0.22
C ALA A 156 14.53 -15.73 0.47
N SER A 157 15.19 -16.66 1.18
CA SER A 157 16.61 -16.71 1.45
C SER A 157 17.33 -15.37 1.22
N SER A 158 17.58 -14.66 2.32
CA SER A 158 18.67 -13.70 2.41
C SER A 158 19.98 -14.41 2.04
N GLY A 159 20.26 -14.45 0.75
CA GLY A 159 21.47 -14.98 0.14
C GLY A 159 22.22 -13.84 -0.53
N ARG A 160 22.51 -12.78 0.22
CA ARG A 160 23.52 -11.81 -0.23
C ARG A 160 24.88 -12.46 0.01
N THR A 161 25.33 -13.20 -1.00
CA THR A 161 26.69 -13.72 -1.12
C THR A 161 27.68 -12.56 -1.06
N THR A 162 28.33 -12.37 0.08
CA THR A 162 29.58 -11.63 0.17
C THR A 162 30.67 -12.50 -0.44
N GLY A 163 30.88 -12.35 -1.75
CA GLY A 163 32.03 -12.92 -2.43
C GLY A 163 33.25 -12.04 -2.18
N ALA A 164 34.13 -12.44 -1.26
CA ALA A 164 35.57 -12.22 -1.36
C ALA A 164 36.32 -12.98 -0.26
N SER A 165 37.43 -13.58 -0.67
CA SER A 165 38.55 -14.12 0.10
C SER A 165 38.46 -15.58 0.60
N SER A 166 39.27 -16.38 -0.10
CA SER A 166 39.71 -17.76 0.10
C SER A 166 40.12 -18.11 1.55
N PRO A 167 40.13 -19.41 1.88
CA PRO A 167 41.45 -19.96 2.19
C PRO A 167 41.71 -21.36 1.63
N ALA A 168 42.93 -21.47 1.08
CA ALA A 168 43.97 -22.46 1.36
C ALA A 168 43.60 -23.92 1.68
N ALA A 169 44.20 -24.78 0.86
CA ALA A 169 44.52 -26.19 1.04
C ALA A 169 44.75 -26.67 2.48
N GLY A 170 44.23 -27.87 2.77
CA GLY A 170 44.67 -28.70 3.89
C GLY A 170 43.85 -29.98 3.96
N GLY A 171 44.50 -31.15 3.82
CA GLY A 171 43.82 -32.43 4.00
C GLY A 171 44.68 -33.63 3.61
N GLY A 172 45.82 -33.79 4.27
CA GLY A 172 46.62 -35.01 4.21
C GLY A 172 46.16 -36.07 5.21
N ALA A 173 46.12 -37.31 4.71
CA ALA A 173 46.51 -38.59 5.32
C ALA A 173 45.67 -39.28 6.42
N ALA A 174 45.72 -40.62 6.29
CA ALA A 174 45.53 -41.72 7.25
C ALA A 174 44.10 -42.30 7.34
N ASP A 175 43.84 -43.61 7.46
CA ASP A 175 44.58 -44.88 7.40
C ASP A 175 43.51 -46.00 7.65
N SER A 176 43.90 -47.28 7.57
CA SER A 176 43.14 -48.55 7.63
C SER A 176 42.81 -49.10 6.22
N GLY A 177 43.47 -50.15 5.71
CA GLY A 177 43.81 -51.44 6.33
C GLY A 177 42.58 -52.33 6.22
N GLY A 178 42.50 -53.45 5.48
CA GLY A 178 43.50 -54.34 4.91
C GLY A 178 42.98 -55.78 5.11
N ALA A 179 43.00 -56.59 4.04
CA ALA A 179 42.69 -58.03 3.95
C ALA A 179 41.21 -58.45 4.03
N GLY A 180 40.70 -59.38 3.22
CA GLY A 180 41.28 -60.27 2.22
C GLY A 180 40.24 -61.35 1.84
N GLY A 181 40.43 -62.04 0.70
CA GLY A 181 39.70 -63.30 0.41
C GLY A 181 39.14 -63.43 -1.00
N VAL A 182 39.96 -64.00 -1.88
CA VAL A 182 39.68 -64.59 -3.22
C VAL A 182 39.48 -66.11 -3.02
N PRO A 183 39.15 -67.02 -3.98
CA PRO A 183 38.66 -66.95 -5.38
C PRO A 183 37.41 -67.83 -5.67
N GLY A 184 36.95 -67.80 -6.93
CA GLY A 184 36.67 -69.07 -7.66
C GLY A 184 35.49 -69.04 -8.62
N GLY A 185 35.75 -69.32 -9.90
CA GLY A 185 34.74 -69.64 -10.92
C GLY A 185 35.01 -68.99 -12.27
#